data_AF-A0A7S3A9K1-F1
#
_entry.id   AF-A0A7S3A9K1-F1
#
_cell.length_a   1.000
_cell.length_b   1.000
_cell.length_c   1.000
_cell.angle_alpha   90.00
_cell.angle_beta   90.00
_cell.angle_gamma   90.00
#
_symmetry.space_group_name_H-M   'P 1'
#
loop_
_entity.id
_entity.type
_entity.pdbx_description
1 polymer ?
#
loop_
_entity_poly.entity_id
_entity_poly.type
_entity_poly.pdbx_seq_one_letter_code
_entity_poly.pdbx_strand_id
1 'polypeptide(L)'
;MSESSKLLGGQPEISKAYGANFVRSLAKVSMPPEKRSPADYIPWLKPLAFSVLFISVGVAFFMARMGWSFSKALYFCIVTITTVGYGDFYPMDSAAKLFIVVYVICAISAIATYLSGVVEGVIEKQAERLTNVISR
;
A
#
# COMPACT_ATOMS: atom_id res chain seq x y z
N MET A 1 15.36 48.24 -17.56
CA MET A 1 16.16 46.98 -17.62
C MET A 1 17.41 46.98 -16.73
N SER A 2 17.64 47.97 -15.83
CA SER A 2 18.81 47.94 -14.91
C SER A 2 18.46 47.79 -13.42
N GLU A 3 17.18 47.70 -13.06
CA GLU A 3 16.73 47.54 -11.67
C GLU A 3 16.58 46.07 -11.21
N SER A 4 16.16 45.14 -12.10
CA SER A 4 16.10 43.71 -11.76
C SER A 4 17.47 43.04 -11.61
N SER A 5 18.54 43.57 -12.21
CA SER A 5 19.90 43.02 -12.05
C SER A 5 20.55 43.41 -10.71
N LYS A 6 20.11 44.52 -10.09
CA LYS A 6 20.57 44.94 -8.76
C LYS A 6 19.92 44.13 -7.62
N LEU A 7 18.71 43.61 -7.83
CA LEU A 7 18.04 42.74 -6.86
C LEU A 7 18.63 41.32 -6.81
N LEU A 8 19.35 40.90 -7.86
CA LEU A 8 20.01 39.58 -7.94
C LEU A 8 21.50 39.63 -7.57
N GLY A 9 22.09 40.82 -7.42
CA GLY A 9 23.52 41.00 -7.13
C GLY A 9 23.90 40.91 -5.65
N GLY A 10 22.94 40.66 -4.75
CA GLY A 10 23.11 40.86 -3.30
C GLY A 10 23.03 39.63 -2.41
N GLN A 11 22.89 38.42 -2.94
CA GLN A 11 22.65 37.23 -2.09
C GLN A 11 23.49 36.02 -2.50
N PRO A 12 24.83 36.05 -2.32
CA PRO A 12 25.70 34.88 -2.52
C PRO A 12 25.28 33.66 -1.68
N GLU A 13 24.53 33.87 -0.58
CA GLU A 13 23.99 32.78 0.25
C GLU A 13 22.85 32.01 -0.44
N ILE A 14 21.95 32.68 -1.15
CA ILE A 14 20.76 32.03 -1.75
C ILE A 14 21.17 31.07 -2.88
N SER A 15 22.14 31.45 -3.71
CA SER A 15 22.66 30.58 -4.79
C SER A 15 23.36 29.33 -4.25
N LYS A 16 24.16 29.48 -3.17
CA LYS A 16 24.78 28.34 -2.48
C LYS A 16 23.75 27.44 -1.81
N ALA A 17 22.71 28.01 -1.20
CA ALA A 17 21.63 27.25 -0.57
C ALA A 17 20.86 26.42 -1.59
N TYR A 18 20.55 27.00 -2.77
CA TYR A 18 19.92 26.27 -3.87
C TYR A 18 20.80 25.13 -4.38
N GLY A 19 22.08 25.38 -4.64
CA GLY A 19 23.03 24.35 -5.08
C GLY A 19 23.22 23.24 -4.05
N ALA A 20 23.32 23.57 -2.76
CA ALA A 20 23.48 22.60 -1.69
C ALA A 20 22.25 21.71 -1.52
N ASN A 21 21.04 22.28 -1.57
CA ASN A 21 19.78 21.52 -1.52
C ASN A 21 19.60 20.65 -2.77
N PHE A 22 20.00 21.14 -3.94
CA PHE A 22 19.95 20.41 -5.20
C PHE A 22 20.91 19.21 -5.18
N VAL A 23 22.17 19.40 -4.78
CA VAL A 23 23.17 18.31 -4.67
C VAL A 23 22.74 17.30 -3.60
N ARG A 24 22.16 17.73 -2.46
CA ARG A 24 21.57 16.80 -1.48
C ARG A 24 20.40 16.00 -2.05
N SER A 25 19.58 16.61 -2.90
CA SER A 25 18.48 15.92 -3.58
C SER A 25 19.01 14.88 -4.57
N LEU A 26 20.05 15.23 -5.34
CA LEU A 26 20.73 14.31 -6.25
C LEU A 26 21.44 13.16 -5.49
N ALA A 27 22.04 13.45 -4.35
CA ALA A 27 22.67 12.43 -3.50
C ALA A 27 21.64 11.45 -2.91
N LYS A 28 20.42 11.92 -2.58
CA LYS A 28 19.31 11.03 -2.18
C LYS A 28 18.85 10.13 -3.32
N VAL A 29 18.84 10.64 -4.54
CA VAL A 29 18.48 9.87 -5.74
C VAL A 29 19.56 8.84 -6.10
N SER A 30 20.84 9.15 -5.85
CA SER A 30 21.99 8.28 -6.18
C SER A 30 22.30 7.21 -5.12
N MET A 31 21.49 7.05 -4.06
CA MET A 31 21.81 6.08 -3.02
C MET A 31 21.87 4.66 -3.61
N PRO A 32 22.92 3.87 -3.27
CA PRO A 32 23.04 2.50 -3.71
C PRO A 32 21.88 1.66 -3.15
N PRO A 33 21.43 0.63 -3.88
CA PRO A 33 20.30 -0.20 -3.45
C PRO A 33 20.58 -0.80 -2.07
N GLU A 34 19.71 -0.49 -1.12
CA GLU A 34 19.72 -1.09 0.22
C GLU A 34 19.64 -2.61 0.08
N LYS A 35 20.58 -3.34 0.71
CA LYS A 35 20.63 -4.80 0.65
C LYS A 35 19.36 -5.39 1.29
N ARG A 36 18.40 -5.77 0.46
CA ARG A 36 17.13 -6.38 0.87
C ARG A 36 17.34 -7.73 1.54
N SER A 37 16.63 -7.97 2.64
CA SER A 37 16.61 -9.28 3.31
C SER A 37 15.98 -10.33 2.38
N PRO A 38 16.37 -11.62 2.43
CA PRO A 38 15.75 -12.69 1.64
C PRO A 38 14.22 -12.76 1.76
N ALA A 39 13.65 -12.33 2.90
CA ALA A 39 12.21 -12.26 3.13
C ALA A 39 11.50 -11.15 2.32
N ASP A 40 12.26 -10.22 1.74
CA ASP A 40 11.74 -9.14 0.87
C ASP A 40 11.73 -9.53 -0.61
N TYR A 41 12.33 -10.67 -0.98
CA TYR A 41 12.29 -11.20 -2.35
C TYR A 41 10.92 -11.75 -2.76
N ILE A 42 10.04 -12.08 -1.79
CA ILE A 42 8.69 -12.57 -2.05
C ILE A 42 7.67 -11.58 -1.46
N PRO A 43 7.61 -10.33 -1.95
CA PRO A 43 6.81 -9.26 -1.34
C PRO A 43 5.31 -9.56 -1.36
N TRP A 44 4.86 -10.42 -2.28
CA TRP A 44 3.45 -10.84 -2.40
C TRP A 44 3.04 -11.92 -1.38
N LEU A 45 3.98 -12.61 -0.73
CA LEU A 45 3.66 -13.67 0.23
C LEU A 45 3.11 -13.11 1.55
N LYS A 46 3.73 -12.04 2.06
CA LYS A 46 3.32 -11.37 3.30
C LYS A 46 1.86 -10.89 3.24
N PRO A 47 1.44 -10.11 2.22
CA PRO A 47 0.06 -9.66 2.16
C PRO A 47 -0.88 -10.84 1.89
N LEU A 48 -0.52 -11.81 1.03
CA LEU A 48 -1.32 -13.02 0.80
C LEU A 48 -1.61 -13.77 2.11
N ALA A 49 -0.60 -14.02 2.93
CA ALA A 49 -0.74 -14.66 4.23
C ALA A 49 -1.66 -13.85 5.17
N PHE A 50 -1.52 -12.52 5.18
CA PHE A 50 -2.41 -11.63 5.92
C PHE A 50 -3.87 -11.76 5.46
N SER A 51 -4.14 -11.83 4.15
CA SER A 51 -5.50 -12.02 3.64
C SER A 51 -6.09 -13.37 4.01
N VAL A 52 -5.30 -14.44 3.93
CA VAL A 52 -5.76 -15.78 4.35
C VAL A 52 -6.12 -15.77 5.84
N LEU A 53 -5.29 -15.17 6.68
CA LEU A 53 -5.57 -15.03 8.12
C LEU A 53 -6.83 -14.20 8.36
N PHE A 54 -6.95 -13.05 7.68
CA PHE A 54 -8.09 -12.14 7.82
C PHE A 54 -9.41 -12.82 7.44
N ILE A 55 -9.46 -13.52 6.30
CA ILE A 55 -10.62 -14.30 5.86
C ILE A 55 -10.92 -15.41 6.86
N SER A 56 -9.89 -16.13 7.34
CA SER A 56 -10.07 -17.22 8.30
C SER A 56 -10.71 -16.75 9.61
N VAL A 57 -10.34 -15.55 10.09
CA VAL A 57 -10.97 -14.93 11.28
C VAL A 57 -12.45 -14.66 11.03
N GLY A 58 -12.80 -14.07 9.88
CA GLY A 58 -14.20 -13.82 9.51
C GLY A 58 -15.00 -15.13 9.42
N VAL A 59 -14.45 -16.14 8.75
CA VAL A 59 -15.09 -17.45 8.59
C VAL A 59 -15.32 -18.12 9.94
N ALA A 60 -14.31 -18.18 10.79
CA ALA A 60 -14.42 -18.78 12.12
C ALA A 60 -15.49 -18.07 12.97
N PHE A 61 -15.54 -16.73 12.91
CA PHE A 61 -16.56 -15.95 13.62
C PHE A 61 -17.97 -16.28 13.15
N PHE A 62 -18.23 -16.29 11.84
CA PHE A 62 -19.57 -16.59 11.30
C PHE A 62 -19.97 -18.05 11.51
N MET A 63 -19.03 -19.00 11.46
CA MET A 63 -19.30 -20.39 11.82
C MET A 63 -19.71 -20.50 13.29
N ALA A 64 -18.98 -19.88 14.20
CA ALA A 64 -19.25 -19.95 15.64
C ALA A 64 -20.52 -19.20 16.05
N ARG A 65 -20.78 -18.01 15.49
CA ARG A 65 -21.87 -17.14 15.94
C ARG A 65 -23.20 -17.39 15.22
N MET A 66 -23.14 -17.75 13.94
CA MET A 66 -24.32 -17.93 13.08
C MET A 66 -24.60 -19.40 12.75
N GLY A 67 -23.74 -20.35 13.16
CA GLY A 67 -23.89 -21.76 12.84
C GLY A 67 -23.81 -22.05 11.32
N TRP A 68 -23.18 -21.15 10.56
CA TRP A 68 -23.05 -21.32 9.12
C TRP A 68 -22.05 -22.43 8.78
N SER A 69 -22.30 -23.14 7.68
CA SER A 69 -21.31 -24.06 7.12
C SER A 69 -20.08 -23.30 6.63
N PHE A 70 -18.92 -23.96 6.59
CA PHE A 70 -17.66 -23.37 6.12
C PHE A 70 -17.82 -22.71 4.74
N SER A 71 -18.43 -23.40 3.78
CA SER A 71 -18.64 -22.87 2.42
C SER A 71 -19.48 -21.59 2.42
N LYS A 72 -20.52 -21.52 3.26
CA LYS A 72 -21.40 -20.36 3.36
C LYS A 72 -20.68 -19.17 3.99
N ALA A 73 -19.95 -19.41 5.08
CA ALA A 73 -19.18 -18.37 5.76
C ALA A 73 -18.03 -17.85 4.88
N LEU A 74 -17.31 -18.75 4.20
CA LEU A 74 -16.24 -18.40 3.26
C LEU A 74 -16.78 -17.56 2.10
N TYR A 75 -17.87 -18.02 1.47
CA TYR A 75 -18.53 -17.28 0.41
C TYR A 75 -18.90 -15.86 0.87
N PHE A 76 -19.58 -15.74 2.02
CA PHE A 76 -20.00 -14.44 2.57
C PHE A 76 -18.81 -13.51 2.83
N CYS A 77 -17.74 -14.01 3.45
CA CYS A 77 -16.52 -13.23 3.70
C CYS A 77 -15.86 -12.76 2.40
N ILE A 78 -15.74 -13.64 1.40
CA ILE A 78 -15.13 -13.28 0.11
C ILE A 78 -15.97 -12.22 -0.59
N VAL A 79 -17.26 -12.45 -0.82
CA VAL A 79 -18.11 -11.51 -1.57
C VAL A 79 -18.23 -10.14 -0.88
N THR A 80 -18.09 -10.12 0.45
CA THR A 80 -18.07 -8.88 1.24
C THR A 80 -16.75 -8.13 1.09
N ILE A 81 -15.60 -8.80 1.24
CA ILE A 81 -14.28 -8.17 1.10
C ILE A 81 -14.04 -7.71 -0.34
N THR A 82 -14.49 -8.48 -1.32
CA THR A 82 -14.39 -8.10 -2.74
C THR A 82 -15.47 -7.10 -3.16
N THR A 83 -16.26 -6.58 -2.20
CA THR A 83 -17.32 -5.59 -2.40
C THR A 83 -18.37 -5.99 -3.46
N VAL A 84 -18.53 -7.29 -3.73
CA VAL A 84 -19.53 -7.80 -4.68
C VAL A 84 -20.91 -7.74 -4.05
N GLY A 85 -21.03 -8.24 -2.81
CA GLY A 85 -22.20 -8.00 -1.96
C GLY A 85 -23.56 -8.38 -2.56
N TYR A 86 -23.73 -9.61 -3.06
CA TYR A 86 -24.99 -10.08 -3.64
C TYR A 86 -26.22 -9.95 -2.72
N GLY A 87 -26.02 -9.96 -1.40
CA GLY A 87 -27.08 -9.78 -0.41
C GLY A 87 -27.96 -11.02 -0.19
N ASP A 88 -27.56 -12.16 -0.74
CA ASP A 88 -28.19 -13.47 -0.57
C ASP A 88 -28.02 -14.04 0.85
N PHE A 89 -26.90 -13.74 1.50
CA PHE A 89 -26.67 -14.03 2.91
C PHE A 89 -26.30 -12.76 3.67
N TYR A 90 -26.85 -12.62 4.87
CA TYR A 90 -26.58 -11.47 5.74
C TYR A 90 -26.72 -11.87 7.22
N PRO A 91 -25.95 -11.25 8.13
CA PRO A 91 -26.04 -11.53 9.55
C PRO A 91 -27.38 -11.01 10.11
N MET A 92 -28.12 -11.90 10.78
CA MET A 92 -29.37 -11.56 11.45
C MET A 92 -29.14 -11.10 12.88
N ASP A 93 -28.12 -11.64 13.54
CA ASP A 93 -27.74 -11.35 14.91
C ASP A 93 -27.10 -9.95 15.06
N SER A 94 -27.44 -9.24 16.15
CA SER A 94 -26.93 -7.89 16.42
C SER A 94 -25.41 -7.85 16.60
N ALA A 95 -24.81 -8.85 17.23
CA ALA A 95 -23.35 -8.90 17.40
C ALA A 95 -22.66 -9.20 16.06
N ALA A 96 -23.25 -10.07 15.24
CA ALA A 96 -22.73 -10.34 13.89
C ALA A 96 -22.83 -9.13 12.95
N LYS A 97 -23.87 -8.31 13.09
CA LYS A 97 -24.00 -7.01 12.40
C LYS A 97 -22.93 -6.02 12.81
N LEU A 98 -22.63 -5.93 14.11
CA LEU A 98 -21.54 -5.05 14.58
C LEU A 98 -20.18 -5.55 14.08
N PHE A 99 -19.94 -6.85 14.16
CA PHE A 99 -18.70 -7.47 13.66
C PHE A 99 -18.48 -7.17 12.19
N ILE A 100 -19.50 -7.36 11.33
CA ILE A 100 -19.31 -7.16 9.89
C ILE A 100 -18.98 -5.70 9.53
N VAL A 101 -19.51 -4.73 10.26
CA VAL A 101 -19.16 -3.31 10.07
C VAL A 101 -17.68 -3.07 10.34
N VAL A 102 -17.17 -3.54 11.48
CA VAL A 102 -15.75 -3.41 11.83
C VAL A 102 -14.88 -4.18 10.83
N TYR A 103 -15.31 -5.39 10.47
CA TYR A 103 -14.61 -6.25 9.51
C TYR A 103 -14.46 -5.58 8.14
N VAL A 104 -15.51 -4.94 7.61
CA VAL A 104 -15.45 -4.22 6.33
C VAL A 104 -14.51 -3.01 6.40
N ILE A 105 -14.50 -2.27 7.50
CA ILE A 105 -13.56 -1.14 7.68
C ILE A 105 -12.11 -1.64 7.61
N CYS A 106 -11.80 -2.74 8.33
CA CYS A 106 -10.48 -3.36 8.26
C CYS A 106 -10.13 -3.88 6.86
N ALA A 107 -11.12 -4.44 6.13
CA ALA A 107 -10.92 -4.92 4.77
C ALA A 107 -10.52 -3.79 3.81
N ILE A 108 -11.15 -2.62 3.93
CA ILE A 108 -10.80 -1.43 3.12
C ILE A 108 -9.37 -0.98 3.41
N SER A 109 -8.98 -0.92 4.70
CA SER A 109 -7.60 -0.58 5.08
C SER A 109 -6.59 -1.58 4.52
N ALA A 110 -6.91 -2.88 4.55
CA ALA A 110 -6.07 -3.91 3.95
C ALA A 110 -5.87 -3.67 2.44
N ILE A 111 -6.96 -3.42 1.71
CA ILE A 111 -6.91 -3.13 0.27
C ILE A 111 -6.01 -1.91 -0.04
N ALA A 112 -6.06 -0.87 0.80
CA ALA A 112 -5.18 0.29 0.64
C ALA A 112 -3.70 -0.09 0.77
N THR A 113 -3.32 -0.90 1.76
CA THR A 113 -1.95 -1.40 1.93
C THR A 113 -1.50 -2.27 0.75
N TYR A 114 -2.40 -3.11 0.23
CA TYR A 114 -2.15 -3.89 -0.99
C TYR A 114 -1.81 -2.99 -2.19
N LEU A 115 -2.60 -1.94 -2.39
CA LEU A 115 -2.40 -1.01 -3.50
C LEU A 115 -1.05 -0.29 -3.38
N SER A 116 -0.70 0.19 -2.18
CA SER A 116 0.61 0.82 -1.93
C SER A 116 1.77 -0.10 -2.30
N GLY A 117 1.73 -1.37 -1.89
CA GLY A 117 2.78 -2.33 -2.21
C GLY A 117 2.90 -2.62 -3.71
N VAL A 118 1.78 -2.65 -4.44
CA VAL A 118 1.80 -2.78 -5.91
C VAL A 118 2.42 -1.56 -6.56
N VAL A 119 2.05 -0.35 -6.12
CA VAL A 119 2.57 0.91 -6.66
C VAL A 119 4.09 0.99 -6.47
N GLU A 120 4.59 0.70 -5.27
CA GLU A 120 6.02 0.63 -4.97
C GLU A 120 6.73 -0.38 -5.90
N GLY A 121 6.18 -1.57 -6.05
CA GLY A 121 6.75 -2.60 -6.94
C GLY A 121 6.76 -2.22 -8.42
N VAL A 122 5.83 -1.38 -8.89
CA VAL A 122 5.83 -0.85 -10.27
C VAL A 122 6.89 0.24 -10.43
N ILE A 123 7.02 1.14 -9.45
CA ILE A 123 7.99 2.24 -9.47
C ILE A 123 9.43 1.69 -9.50
N GLU A 124 9.73 0.67 -8.69
CA GLU A 124 11.05 0.05 -8.67
C GLU A 124 11.43 -0.56 -10.01
N LYS A 125 10.52 -1.29 -10.64
CA LYS A 125 10.75 -1.88 -11.96
C LYS A 125 10.97 -0.82 -13.05
N GLN A 126 10.34 0.35 -12.91
CA GLN A 126 10.55 1.46 -13.84
C GLN A 126 11.92 2.13 -13.62
N ALA A 127 12.31 2.34 -12.36
CA ALA A 127 13.61 2.89 -12.01
C ALA A 127 14.76 2.01 -12.55
N GLU A 128 14.67 0.69 -12.36
CA GLU A 128 15.66 -0.25 -12.88
C GLU A 128 15.74 -0.24 -14.42
N ARG A 129 14.59 -0.16 -15.11
CA ARG A 129 14.56 -0.08 -16.59
C ARG A 129 15.23 1.20 -17.10
N LEU A 130 14.98 2.34 -16.45
CA LEU A 130 15.58 3.62 -16.83
C LEU A 130 17.10 3.61 -16.67
N THR A 131 17.60 3.09 -15.54
CA THR A 131 19.05 2.98 -15.31
C THR A 131 19.72 2.07 -16.34
N ASN A 132 19.11 0.92 -16.66
CA ASN A 132 19.64 -0.01 -17.66
C ASN A 132 19.71 0.61 -19.06
N VAL A 133 18.75 1.47 -19.44
CA VAL A 133 18.76 2.18 -20.73
C VAL A 133 19.81 3.28 -20.78
N ILE A 134 19.96 4.07 -19.71
CA ILE A 134 20.96 5.16 -19.66
C ILE A 134 22.40 4.62 -19.60
N SER A 135 22.59 3.42 -19.03
CA SER A 135 23.91 2.78 -18.94
C SER A 135 24.41 2.12 -20.24
N ARG A 136 23.62 2.15 -21.32
CA ARG A 136 23.98 1.65 -22.65
C ARG A 136 24.22 2.81 -23.61
#